data_AF-A0A537UJI3-F1
#
_entry.id   AF-A0A537UJI3-F1
#
_cell.length_a   1.000
_cell.length_b   1.000
_cell.length_c   1.000
_cell.angle_alpha   90.00
_cell.angle_beta   90.00
_cell.angle_gamma   90.00
#
_symmetry.space_group_name_H-M   'P 1'
#
loop_
_entity.id
_entity.type
_entity.pdbx_description
1 polymer ?
#
loop_
_entity_poly.entity_id
_entity_poly.type
_entity_poly.pdbx_seq_one_letter_code
_entity_poly.pdbx_strand_id
1 'polypeptide(L)'
;MFRPPRRTAWTVLAIAASAAIAGYTYAQQQPEPRGKTSYLPVDIAEPFASIMARMVAAKPQIEKEHSDLLGQRYDLADHPAQGVTMSRGKPVQTGVRAKLPAGTSWDSLAALSPDQIRDRDLFPRGFLPLPHPNHAEGGMVFPHFEIDELKKQEARDLTRFDLDFDLPDHLLPEFPPPIYLTTRPDLGDVSQGKLVTIDNYYALFTGIFNPKQLEGLRLLVTPFAQQQFNQTEDRRTAQPSRGAACFDCHANGHTNGATHLVGDIRPQEFRHRIDTPSLRGVNIERLFGSQRALKTVEDFTEFEQRAAYFDGDPVIATKKGVNTLERGSQVHDMAEVQELLDFPPAPKLDLFGRLDPSKASEAELRGQAVFFGKGQCGTCHTPPYYTDNLMHNLHTERFYKPVLINGAMASADGPIKTFPLRGVKDSPPYLHDGRLLTLEDTVEFFNLVLADKLTAAEKQDLVAFLRAL
;
A
#
# COMPACT_ATOMS: atom_id res chain seq x y z
N MET A 1 42.34 44.43 -39.61
CA MET A 1 40.95 44.69 -39.14
C MET A 1 40.05 43.60 -39.74
N PHE A 2 40.00 42.42 -39.12
CA PHE A 2 39.23 41.27 -39.64
C PHE A 2 38.01 41.05 -38.75
N ARG A 3 36.81 41.26 -39.30
CA ARG A 3 35.52 40.93 -38.66
C ARG A 3 35.19 39.45 -38.95
N PRO A 4 34.81 38.64 -37.94
CA PRO A 4 34.34 37.29 -38.18
C PRO A 4 32.88 37.28 -38.67
N PRO A 5 32.41 36.20 -39.32
CA PRO A 5 31.11 36.15 -39.97
C PRO A 5 29.97 35.96 -38.96
N ARG A 6 28.91 36.77 -39.10
CA ARG A 6 27.72 36.87 -38.23
C ARG A 6 26.80 35.64 -38.18
N ARG A 7 27.19 34.48 -38.74
CA ARG A 7 26.32 33.29 -38.80
C ARG A 7 26.57 32.24 -37.72
N THR A 8 27.69 32.29 -37.00
CA THR A 8 27.97 31.39 -35.87
C THR A 8 27.44 31.91 -34.53
N ALA A 9 27.08 33.19 -34.42
CA ALA A 9 26.60 33.77 -33.17
C ALA A 9 25.17 33.31 -32.80
N TRP A 10 24.29 33.12 -33.79
CA TRP A 10 22.89 32.74 -33.54
C TRP A 10 22.71 31.26 -33.17
N THR A 11 23.54 30.38 -33.72
CA THR A 11 23.48 28.94 -33.40
C THR A 11 24.05 28.63 -32.01
N VAL A 12 25.08 29.36 -31.57
CA VAL A 12 25.64 29.23 -30.21
C VAL A 12 24.69 29.80 -29.16
N LEU A 13 23.99 30.90 -29.46
CA LEU A 13 22.96 31.46 -28.58
C LEU A 13 21.72 30.57 -28.46
N ALA A 14 21.30 29.90 -29.54
CA ALA A 14 20.18 28.96 -29.50
C ALA A 14 20.51 27.69 -28.69
N ILE A 15 21.72 27.14 -28.81
CA ILE A 15 22.16 25.97 -28.03
C ILE A 15 22.37 26.33 -26.56
N ALA A 16 22.90 27.52 -26.25
CA ALA A 16 23.03 28.00 -24.88
C ALA A 16 21.68 28.29 -24.22
N ALA A 17 20.69 28.82 -24.95
CA ALA A 17 19.34 29.01 -24.44
C ALA A 17 18.59 27.68 -24.24
N SER A 18 18.79 26.71 -25.13
CA SER A 18 18.22 25.36 -25.00
C SER A 18 18.81 24.59 -23.82
N ALA A 19 20.13 24.71 -23.60
CA ALA A 19 20.82 24.14 -22.43
C ALA A 19 20.48 24.89 -21.13
N ALA A 20 20.15 26.18 -21.18
CA ALA A 20 19.67 26.93 -20.03
C ALA A 20 18.22 26.57 -19.66
N ILE A 21 17.34 26.28 -20.63
CA ILE A 21 15.95 25.85 -20.39
C ILE A 21 15.88 24.37 -19.96
N ALA A 22 16.73 23.50 -20.54
CA ALA A 22 16.89 22.12 -20.07
C ALA A 22 17.67 22.02 -18.75
N GLY A 23 18.56 22.97 -18.48
CA GLY A 23 19.30 23.08 -17.22
C GLY A 23 18.44 23.60 -16.07
N TYR A 24 17.43 24.45 -16.33
CA TYR A 24 16.51 24.92 -15.28
C TYR A 24 15.44 23.89 -14.89
N THR A 25 15.14 22.93 -15.76
CA THR A 25 14.21 21.83 -15.46
C THR A 25 14.88 20.65 -14.75
N TYR A 26 16.22 20.64 -14.66
CA TYR A 26 16.99 19.60 -13.97
C TYR A 26 18.00 20.14 -12.92
N ALA A 27 17.99 21.45 -12.65
CA ALA A 27 18.81 22.04 -11.60
C ALA A 27 18.14 21.84 -10.23
N GLN A 28 18.59 20.82 -9.52
CA GLN A 28 18.51 20.70 -8.07
C GLN A 28 17.11 20.97 -7.48
N GLN A 29 16.29 19.93 -7.36
CA GLN A 29 15.54 19.77 -6.11
C GLN A 29 16.59 19.60 -4.99
N GLN A 30 17.21 20.71 -4.58
CA GLN A 30 17.72 20.78 -3.24
C GLN A 30 16.52 20.48 -2.34
N PRO A 31 16.66 19.62 -1.32
CA PRO A 31 15.59 19.47 -0.33
C PRO A 31 15.20 20.87 0.12
N GLU A 32 13.90 21.18 -0.02
CA GLU A 32 13.35 22.47 0.37
C GLU A 32 13.90 22.81 1.77
N PRO A 33 14.44 24.03 2.00
CA PRO A 33 15.04 24.35 3.28
C PRO A 33 14.05 24.06 4.41
N ARG A 34 14.51 23.35 5.43
CA ARG A 34 13.71 22.92 6.58
C ARG A 34 12.86 24.08 7.10
N GLY A 35 11.53 23.90 7.11
CA GLY A 35 10.62 24.76 7.87
C GLY A 35 10.04 25.98 7.15
N LYS A 36 9.70 25.93 5.86
CA LYS A 36 8.91 27.01 5.23
C LYS A 36 7.48 27.11 5.78
N THR A 37 6.76 26.00 5.88
CA THR A 37 5.40 25.93 6.47
C THR A 37 5.01 24.48 6.77
N SER A 38 4.09 24.28 7.72
CA SER A 38 3.43 22.97 7.96
C SER A 38 2.05 22.86 7.28
N TYR A 39 1.53 23.97 6.77
CA TYR A 39 0.20 24.06 6.15
C TYR A 39 0.30 24.02 4.63
N LEU A 40 -0.67 23.35 4.01
CA LEU A 40 -0.93 23.45 2.58
C LEU A 40 -1.54 24.82 2.22
N PRO A 41 -1.40 25.29 0.98
CA PRO A 41 -2.04 26.53 0.54
C PRO A 41 -3.58 26.43 0.65
N VAL A 42 -4.17 27.30 1.47
CA VAL A 42 -5.63 27.36 1.66
C VAL A 42 -6.31 28.05 0.48
N ASP A 43 -5.75 29.19 0.06
CA ASP A 43 -6.23 29.98 -1.08
C ASP A 43 -5.62 29.48 -2.39
N ILE A 44 -6.47 29.18 -3.37
CA ILE A 44 -6.07 28.66 -4.67
C ILE A 44 -6.29 29.76 -5.70
N ALA A 45 -5.18 30.45 -6.04
CA ALA A 45 -5.21 31.58 -6.97
C ALA A 45 -5.30 31.16 -8.45
N GLU A 46 -5.14 29.87 -8.76
CA GLU A 46 -5.21 29.32 -10.12
C GLU A 46 -6.63 28.76 -10.39
N PRO A 47 -7.27 29.09 -11.52
CA PRO A 47 -8.55 28.48 -11.89
C PRO A 47 -8.43 26.95 -12.03
N PHE A 48 -9.43 26.20 -11.54
CA PHE A 48 -9.45 24.72 -11.64
C PHE A 48 -9.18 24.19 -13.05
N ALA A 49 -9.75 24.82 -14.08
CA ALA A 49 -9.55 24.40 -15.46
C ALA A 49 -8.07 24.45 -15.88
N SER A 50 -7.29 25.42 -15.38
CA SER A 50 -5.85 25.52 -15.62
C SER A 50 -5.07 24.44 -14.86
N ILE A 51 -5.42 24.20 -13.60
CA ILE A 51 -4.84 23.12 -12.78
C ILE A 51 -5.03 21.78 -13.46
N MET A 52 -6.28 21.46 -13.83
CA MET A 52 -6.64 20.22 -14.49
C MET A 52 -5.92 20.07 -15.83
N ALA A 53 -5.93 21.09 -16.69
CA ALA A 53 -5.25 21.04 -17.99
C ALA A 53 -3.75 20.77 -17.85
N ARG A 54 -3.08 21.44 -16.89
CA ARG A 54 -1.65 21.25 -16.61
C ARG A 54 -1.34 19.83 -16.11
N MET A 55 -2.14 19.31 -15.19
CA MET A 55 -1.91 17.97 -14.61
C MET A 55 -2.27 16.84 -15.59
N VAL A 56 -3.34 16.98 -16.37
CA VAL A 56 -3.68 16.05 -17.46
C VAL A 56 -2.55 16.02 -18.49
N ALA A 57 -1.96 17.16 -18.83
CA ALA A 57 -0.82 17.21 -19.76
C ALA A 57 0.44 16.55 -19.20
N ALA A 58 0.64 16.56 -17.87
CA ALA A 58 1.78 15.94 -17.21
C ALA A 58 1.60 14.42 -16.97
N LYS A 59 0.36 13.95 -16.85
CA LYS A 59 0.00 12.55 -16.53
C LYS A 59 0.79 11.51 -17.35
N PRO A 60 0.88 11.58 -18.70
CA PRO A 60 1.58 10.56 -19.48
C PRO A 60 3.08 10.43 -19.15
N GLN A 61 3.73 11.56 -18.81
CA GLN A 61 5.15 11.54 -18.43
C GLN A 61 5.34 10.93 -17.04
N ILE A 62 4.49 11.31 -16.08
CA ILE A 62 4.51 10.78 -14.70
C ILE A 62 4.33 9.25 -14.73
N GLU A 63 3.32 8.78 -15.46
CA GLU A 63 3.04 7.35 -15.59
C GLU A 63 4.17 6.60 -16.27
N LYS A 64 4.78 7.19 -17.30
CA LYS A 64 5.93 6.60 -17.96
C LYS A 64 7.14 6.49 -17.02
N GLU A 65 7.47 7.55 -16.30
CA GLU A 65 8.60 7.56 -15.37
C GLU A 65 8.42 6.53 -14.24
N HIS A 66 7.19 6.38 -13.73
CA HIS A 66 6.90 5.39 -12.71
C HIS A 66 6.85 3.96 -13.26
N SER A 67 6.25 3.75 -14.43
CA SER A 67 6.26 2.45 -15.10
C SER A 67 7.67 2.00 -15.45
N ASP A 68 8.54 2.89 -15.91
CA ASP A 68 9.95 2.60 -16.18
C ASP A 68 10.68 2.24 -14.88
N LEU A 69 10.39 2.91 -13.77
CA LEU A 69 10.93 2.58 -12.45
C LEU A 69 10.52 1.16 -12.01
N LEU A 70 9.23 0.83 -12.11
CA LEU A 70 8.73 -0.50 -11.78
C LEU A 70 9.37 -1.57 -12.68
N GLY A 71 9.46 -1.31 -13.98
CA GLY A 71 10.11 -2.21 -14.94
C GLY A 71 11.61 -2.39 -14.70
N GLN A 72 12.30 -1.41 -14.12
CA GLN A 72 13.69 -1.55 -13.69
C GLN A 72 13.83 -2.37 -12.40
N ARG A 73 12.86 -2.26 -11.49
CA ARG A 73 12.90 -2.91 -10.17
C ARG A 73 12.39 -4.35 -10.17
N TYR A 74 11.40 -4.65 -11.00
CA TYR A 74 10.64 -5.90 -10.91
C TYR A 74 10.44 -6.59 -12.26
N ASP A 75 10.24 -7.90 -12.23
CA ASP A 75 9.47 -8.64 -13.23
C ASP A 75 7.97 -8.47 -12.93
N LEU A 76 7.24 -7.85 -13.86
CA LEU A 76 5.80 -7.56 -13.75
C LEU A 76 4.95 -8.51 -14.60
N ALA A 77 5.53 -9.59 -15.12
CA ALA A 77 4.78 -10.58 -15.88
C ALA A 77 3.87 -11.43 -14.99
N ASP A 78 2.80 -11.94 -15.59
CA ASP A 78 1.85 -12.84 -14.94
C ASP A 78 2.45 -14.24 -14.83
N HIS A 79 2.81 -14.66 -13.61
CA HIS A 79 3.26 -16.02 -13.32
C HIS A 79 2.45 -16.58 -12.15
N PRO A 80 1.32 -17.26 -12.42
CA PRO A 80 0.50 -17.86 -11.38
C PRO A 80 1.18 -19.11 -10.78
N ALA A 81 1.16 -19.25 -9.46
CA ALA A 81 1.52 -20.48 -8.76
C ALA A 81 0.58 -21.61 -9.16
N GLN A 82 1.13 -22.76 -9.52
CA GLN A 82 0.35 -23.93 -9.87
C GLN A 82 -0.48 -24.43 -8.67
N GLY A 83 -1.81 -24.43 -8.82
CA GLY A 83 -2.73 -24.98 -7.82
C GLY A 83 -2.90 -24.14 -6.55
N VAL A 84 -2.37 -22.92 -6.51
CA VAL A 84 -2.54 -22.01 -5.36
C VAL A 84 -3.42 -20.83 -5.77
N THR A 85 -4.51 -20.64 -5.03
CA THR A 85 -5.43 -19.53 -5.25
C THR A 85 -5.71 -18.75 -3.96
N MET A 86 -6.15 -17.52 -4.11
CA MET A 86 -6.79 -16.72 -3.06
C MET A 86 -8.16 -17.33 -2.69
N SER A 87 -8.81 -16.80 -1.66
CA SER A 87 -10.03 -17.38 -1.08
C SER A 87 -11.17 -17.65 -2.08
N ARG A 88 -11.35 -16.82 -3.11
CA ARG A 88 -12.37 -16.97 -4.16
C ARG A 88 -11.83 -17.48 -5.50
N GLY A 89 -10.57 -17.92 -5.54
CA GLY A 89 -10.02 -18.62 -6.70
C GLY A 89 -9.12 -17.80 -7.60
N LYS A 90 -8.85 -16.52 -7.31
CA LYS A 90 -7.83 -15.77 -8.06
C LYS A 90 -6.45 -16.45 -7.90
N PRO A 91 -5.71 -16.74 -8.98
CA PRO A 91 -4.38 -17.34 -8.86
C PRO A 91 -3.42 -16.46 -8.04
N VAL A 92 -2.70 -17.07 -7.10
CA VAL A 92 -1.62 -16.38 -6.36
C VAL A 92 -0.39 -16.31 -7.26
N GLN A 93 0.27 -15.15 -7.32
CA GLN A 93 1.50 -14.95 -8.09
C GLN A 93 2.71 -15.59 -7.37
N THR A 94 3.71 -16.04 -8.14
CA THR A 94 4.89 -16.75 -7.61
C THR A 94 6.19 -16.25 -8.19
N GLY A 95 7.29 -16.61 -7.54
CA GLY A 95 8.64 -16.26 -7.96
C GLY A 95 9.06 -14.88 -7.46
N VAL A 96 10.35 -14.74 -7.22
CA VAL A 96 10.95 -13.49 -6.76
C VAL A 96 10.88 -12.49 -7.91
N ARG A 97 10.14 -11.40 -7.73
CA ARG A 97 9.94 -10.36 -8.75
C ARG A 97 11.04 -9.32 -8.71
N ALA A 98 11.65 -9.08 -7.55
CA ALA A 98 12.75 -8.14 -7.43
C ALA A 98 13.93 -8.55 -8.34
N LYS A 99 14.33 -7.64 -9.23
CA LYS A 99 15.48 -7.85 -10.12
C LYS A 99 16.78 -7.67 -9.36
N LEU A 100 17.70 -8.62 -9.58
CA LEU A 100 19.04 -8.57 -9.01
C LEU A 100 19.95 -7.61 -9.78
N PRO A 101 20.90 -6.93 -9.10
CA PRO A 101 21.99 -6.24 -9.77
C PRO A 101 22.76 -7.19 -10.71
N ALA A 102 23.23 -6.66 -11.84
CA ALA A 102 23.95 -7.46 -12.83
C ALA A 102 25.18 -8.16 -12.22
N GLY A 103 25.36 -9.44 -12.53
CA GLY A 103 26.48 -10.24 -12.02
C GLY A 103 26.35 -10.72 -10.58
N THR A 104 25.16 -10.59 -9.97
CA THR A 104 24.87 -11.11 -8.62
C THR A 104 23.88 -12.27 -8.65
N SER A 105 23.88 -13.03 -7.55
CA SER A 105 22.88 -14.04 -7.20
C SER A 105 22.40 -13.85 -5.76
N TRP A 106 21.23 -14.40 -5.40
CA TRP A 106 20.74 -14.39 -4.02
C TRP A 106 21.76 -14.97 -3.03
N ASP A 107 22.41 -16.08 -3.39
CA ASP A 107 23.46 -16.69 -2.56
C ASP A 107 24.67 -15.78 -2.38
N SER A 108 25.08 -15.08 -3.45
CA SER A 108 26.20 -14.13 -3.38
C SER A 108 25.87 -12.94 -2.48
N LEU A 109 24.63 -12.46 -2.48
CA LEU A 109 24.18 -11.36 -1.61
C LEU A 109 24.08 -11.80 -0.15
N ALA A 110 23.51 -12.98 0.11
CA ALA A 110 23.39 -13.53 1.47
C ALA A 110 24.75 -13.83 2.15
N ALA A 111 25.83 -13.91 1.37
CA ALA A 111 27.19 -14.07 1.89
C ALA A 111 27.85 -12.76 2.33
N LEU A 112 27.30 -11.60 1.94
CA LEU A 112 27.86 -10.28 2.23
C LEU A 112 27.28 -9.68 3.51
N SER A 113 28.06 -8.82 4.17
CA SER A 113 27.52 -7.98 5.24
C SER A 113 26.67 -6.84 4.68
N PRO A 114 25.78 -6.24 5.49
CA PRO A 114 25.00 -5.10 5.04
C PRO A 114 25.86 -3.91 4.56
N ASP A 115 26.97 -3.63 5.24
CA ASP A 115 27.93 -2.60 4.81
C ASP A 115 28.53 -2.91 3.43
N GLN A 116 28.89 -4.18 3.17
CA GLN A 116 29.42 -4.58 1.87
C GLN A 116 28.39 -4.44 0.76
N ILE A 117 27.11 -4.76 1.03
CA ILE A 117 26.00 -4.57 0.10
C ILE A 117 25.82 -3.07 -0.19
N ARG A 118 25.80 -2.24 0.85
CA ARG A 118 25.67 -0.77 0.74
C ARG A 118 26.82 -0.15 -0.04
N ASP A 119 28.05 -0.46 0.33
CA ASP A 119 29.24 0.21 -0.20
C ASP A 119 29.51 -0.16 -1.67
N ARG A 120 29.00 -1.33 -2.11
CA ARG A 120 29.07 -1.82 -3.48
C ARG A 120 27.80 -1.57 -4.30
N ASP A 121 26.79 -0.92 -3.72
CA ASP A 121 25.49 -0.65 -4.36
C ASP A 121 24.78 -1.93 -4.88
N LEU A 122 24.75 -2.98 -4.05
CA LEU A 122 24.23 -4.31 -4.41
C LEU A 122 22.86 -4.63 -3.81
N PHE A 123 22.25 -3.71 -3.07
CA PHE A 123 20.91 -3.96 -2.54
C PHE A 123 19.91 -3.98 -3.71
N PRO A 124 19.08 -5.03 -3.86
CA PRO A 124 18.12 -5.10 -4.95
C PRO A 124 17.23 -3.86 -4.98
N ARG A 125 17.11 -3.20 -6.14
CA ARG A 125 16.35 -1.95 -6.25
C ARG A 125 14.86 -2.13 -5.93
N GLY A 126 14.33 -3.35 -6.11
CA GLY A 126 12.97 -3.72 -5.69
C GLY A 126 12.77 -3.78 -4.18
N PHE A 127 13.83 -3.77 -3.37
CA PHE A 127 13.73 -3.77 -1.90
C PHE A 127 13.88 -2.37 -1.29
N LEU A 128 14.22 -1.36 -2.09
CA LEU A 128 14.18 0.04 -1.68
C LEU A 128 12.73 0.50 -1.52
N PRO A 129 12.45 1.51 -0.65
CA PRO A 129 11.13 2.12 -0.53
C PRO A 129 10.49 2.40 -1.89
N LEU A 130 9.22 2.02 -2.03
CA LEU A 130 8.47 2.20 -3.27
C LEU A 130 7.80 3.58 -3.25
N PRO A 131 8.19 4.52 -4.12
CA PRO A 131 7.55 5.82 -4.18
C PRO A 131 6.09 5.70 -4.64
N HIS A 132 5.25 6.62 -4.16
CA HIS A 132 3.96 6.93 -4.79
C HIS A 132 4.17 7.37 -6.26
N PRO A 133 3.30 6.97 -7.22
CA PRO A 133 3.48 7.24 -8.65
C PRO A 133 3.65 8.72 -9.02
N ASN A 134 3.03 9.61 -8.24
CA ASN A 134 3.26 11.05 -8.29
C ASN A 134 3.59 11.58 -6.90
N HIS A 135 4.82 11.37 -6.41
CA HIS A 135 5.15 11.60 -5.00
C HIS A 135 5.03 13.05 -4.54
N ALA A 136 5.35 14.00 -5.42
CA ALA A 136 5.24 15.42 -5.11
C ALA A 136 3.78 15.85 -4.81
N GLU A 137 2.83 15.17 -5.46
CA GLU A 137 1.40 15.38 -5.25
C GLU A 137 0.83 14.51 -4.12
N GLY A 138 1.19 13.22 -4.10
CA GLY A 138 0.68 12.24 -3.16
C GLY A 138 -0.80 11.91 -3.35
N GLY A 139 -1.48 11.62 -2.24
CA GLY A 139 -2.91 11.31 -2.23
C GLY A 139 -3.26 9.84 -2.32
N MET A 140 -4.55 9.53 -2.31
CA MET A 140 -5.05 8.16 -2.48
C MET A 140 -5.08 7.78 -3.98
N VAL A 141 -4.85 6.51 -4.29
CA VAL A 141 -4.95 5.94 -5.64
C VAL A 141 -5.61 4.57 -5.57
N PHE A 142 -6.62 4.36 -6.41
CA PHE A 142 -7.47 3.16 -6.40
C PHE A 142 -7.25 2.31 -7.65
N PRO A 143 -7.27 0.97 -7.54
CA PRO A 143 -7.23 0.08 -8.70
C PRO A 143 -8.41 0.29 -9.66
N HIS A 144 -8.21 -0.01 -10.95
CA HIS A 144 -9.24 0.17 -11.98
C HIS A 144 -10.52 -0.64 -11.71
N PHE A 145 -10.39 -1.87 -11.23
CA PHE A 145 -11.55 -2.72 -10.95
C PHE A 145 -12.46 -2.16 -9.84
N GLU A 146 -11.90 -1.40 -8.87
CA GLU A 146 -12.66 -0.73 -7.81
C GLU A 146 -13.45 0.42 -8.42
N ILE A 147 -12.76 1.28 -9.20
CA ILE A 147 -13.35 2.42 -9.90
C ILE A 147 -14.50 1.96 -10.81
N ASP A 148 -14.28 0.91 -11.61
CA ASP A 148 -15.26 0.42 -12.56
C ASP A 148 -16.50 -0.17 -11.87
N GLU A 149 -16.32 -0.90 -10.77
CA GLU A 149 -17.46 -1.47 -10.03
C GLU A 149 -18.25 -0.37 -9.27
N LEU A 150 -17.60 0.64 -8.71
CA LEU A 150 -18.27 1.79 -8.09
C LEU A 150 -19.02 2.64 -9.12
N LYS A 151 -18.46 2.85 -10.31
CA LYS A 151 -19.17 3.51 -11.41
C LYS A 151 -20.43 2.76 -11.80
N LYS A 152 -20.34 1.43 -11.86
CA LYS A 152 -21.45 0.55 -12.23
C LYS A 152 -22.55 0.51 -11.17
N GLN A 153 -22.20 0.46 -9.88
CA GLN A 153 -23.18 0.39 -8.80
C GLN A 153 -23.74 1.77 -8.44
N GLU A 154 -22.88 2.74 -8.12
CA GLU A 154 -23.26 4.01 -7.49
C GLU A 154 -23.20 5.23 -8.42
N ALA A 155 -22.71 5.07 -9.66
CA ALA A 155 -22.29 6.18 -10.52
C ALA A 155 -21.28 7.13 -9.86
N ARG A 156 -20.52 6.63 -8.88
CA ARG A 156 -19.44 7.35 -8.18
C ARG A 156 -18.10 7.04 -8.85
N ASP A 157 -17.28 8.07 -9.03
CA ASP A 157 -16.04 7.98 -9.79
C ASP A 157 -14.83 8.39 -8.93
N LEU A 158 -13.92 7.45 -8.70
CA LEU A 158 -12.64 7.66 -8.02
C LEU A 158 -11.45 7.83 -8.99
N THR A 159 -11.70 8.04 -10.27
CA THR A 159 -10.66 8.37 -11.26
C THR A 159 -10.02 9.73 -10.95
N ARG A 160 -8.70 9.73 -10.95
CA ARG A 160 -7.87 10.94 -10.88
C ARG A 160 -7.49 11.40 -12.30
N PHE A 161 -7.54 12.71 -12.54
CA PHE A 161 -7.12 13.27 -13.83
C PHE A 161 -5.60 13.40 -13.97
N ASP A 162 -4.85 13.27 -12.87
CA ASP A 162 -3.40 13.52 -12.81
C ASP A 162 -2.54 12.25 -12.83
N LEU A 163 -3.09 11.07 -12.56
CA LEU A 163 -2.42 9.77 -12.60
C LEU A 163 -3.41 8.60 -12.55
N ASP A 164 -2.99 7.40 -12.97
CA ASP A 164 -3.68 6.13 -12.75
C ASP A 164 -2.92 5.20 -11.77
N PHE A 165 -3.54 4.06 -11.45
CA PHE A 165 -2.98 3.05 -10.55
C PHE A 165 -1.77 2.33 -11.18
N ASP A 166 -0.77 1.99 -10.36
CA ASP A 166 0.58 1.70 -10.84
C ASP A 166 0.92 0.21 -11.02
N LEU A 167 0.26 -0.69 -10.30
CA LEU A 167 0.55 -2.13 -10.37
C LEU A 167 -0.45 -2.90 -11.24
N PRO A 168 -0.01 -3.92 -11.99
CA PRO A 168 -0.89 -4.81 -12.75
C PRO A 168 -1.87 -5.59 -11.87
N ASP A 169 -3.11 -5.77 -12.35
CA ASP A 169 -4.19 -6.45 -11.62
C ASP A 169 -3.83 -7.85 -11.11
N HIS A 170 -3.02 -8.62 -11.85
CA HIS A 170 -2.65 -9.98 -11.44
C HIS A 170 -1.76 -10.00 -10.19
N LEU A 171 -1.10 -8.89 -9.84
CA LEU A 171 -0.30 -8.71 -8.61
C LEU A 171 -1.09 -8.09 -7.45
N LEU A 172 -2.38 -7.81 -7.63
CA LEU A 172 -3.26 -7.24 -6.63
C LEU A 172 -4.13 -8.30 -5.95
N PRO A 173 -4.81 -7.98 -4.84
CA PRO A 173 -5.75 -8.89 -4.17
C PRO A 173 -6.90 -9.32 -5.08
N GLU A 174 -7.59 -10.38 -4.69
CA GLU A 174 -8.84 -10.77 -5.36
C GLU A 174 -9.95 -9.77 -5.11
N PHE A 175 -10.80 -9.57 -6.12
CA PHE A 175 -11.84 -8.55 -6.08
C PHE A 175 -13.18 -9.04 -6.65
N PRO A 176 -14.31 -8.74 -5.98
CA PRO A 176 -14.39 -8.29 -4.59
C PRO A 176 -13.98 -9.43 -3.63
N PRO A 177 -13.29 -9.11 -2.53
CA PRO A 177 -12.86 -10.14 -1.58
C PRO A 177 -14.02 -10.62 -0.70
N PRO A 178 -13.97 -11.85 -0.18
CA PRO A 178 -15.04 -12.41 0.65
C PRO A 178 -15.10 -11.75 2.04
N ILE A 179 -16.26 -11.83 2.70
CA ILE A 179 -16.45 -11.39 4.09
C ILE A 179 -16.72 -12.61 4.96
N TYR A 180 -15.88 -12.81 5.98
CA TYR A 180 -16.07 -13.82 7.01
C TYR A 180 -16.44 -13.14 8.32
N LEU A 181 -17.31 -13.75 9.11
CA LEU A 181 -17.80 -13.17 10.37
C LEU A 181 -17.39 -14.03 11.57
N THR A 182 -16.82 -13.38 12.59
CA THR A 182 -16.44 -14.04 13.86
C THR A 182 -17.66 -14.60 14.61
N THR A 183 -18.83 -13.97 14.44
CA THR A 183 -20.09 -14.34 15.10
C THR A 183 -20.92 -15.38 14.35
N ARG A 184 -20.66 -15.57 13.05
CA ARG A 184 -21.38 -16.49 12.17
C ARG A 184 -20.43 -17.26 11.24
N PRO A 185 -19.47 -18.03 11.80
CA PRO A 185 -18.51 -18.79 11.00
C PRO A 185 -19.18 -19.87 10.13
N ASP A 186 -20.42 -20.24 10.45
CA ASP A 186 -21.23 -21.19 9.67
C ASP A 186 -21.65 -20.66 8.29
N LEU A 187 -21.65 -19.34 8.07
CA LEU A 187 -22.15 -18.74 6.83
C LEU A 187 -21.11 -18.68 5.71
N GLY A 188 -19.81 -18.85 6.00
CA GLY A 188 -18.76 -18.65 5.01
C GLY A 188 -18.70 -17.20 4.50
N ASP A 189 -18.63 -17.00 3.19
CA ASP A 189 -18.59 -15.67 2.57
C ASP A 189 -19.98 -15.01 2.57
N VAL A 190 -20.20 -14.06 3.49
CA VAL A 190 -21.47 -13.32 3.60
C VAL A 190 -21.63 -12.20 2.58
N SER A 191 -20.58 -11.85 1.81
CA SER A 191 -20.68 -10.87 0.71
C SER A 191 -21.40 -11.42 -0.52
N GLN A 192 -21.59 -12.75 -0.59
CA GLN A 192 -22.12 -13.45 -1.75
C GLN A 192 -21.35 -13.12 -3.05
N GLY A 193 -20.04 -12.86 -2.92
CA GLY A 193 -19.17 -12.49 -4.02
C GLY A 193 -19.42 -11.12 -4.64
N LYS A 194 -20.12 -10.21 -3.94
CA LYS A 194 -20.39 -8.83 -4.39
C LYS A 194 -19.52 -7.83 -3.63
N LEU A 195 -19.15 -6.73 -4.29
CA LEU A 195 -18.62 -5.55 -3.61
C LEU A 195 -19.76 -4.95 -2.79
N VAL A 196 -19.55 -4.78 -1.48
CA VAL A 196 -20.50 -4.19 -0.56
C VAL A 196 -20.42 -2.67 -0.67
N THR A 197 -21.53 -2.06 -1.03
CA THR A 197 -21.66 -0.63 -1.30
C THR A 197 -22.87 -0.06 -0.56
N ILE A 198 -23.01 1.27 -0.59
CA ILE A 198 -24.17 1.93 0.01
C ILE A 198 -25.51 1.47 -0.62
N ASP A 199 -25.48 0.99 -1.86
CA ASP A 199 -26.67 0.58 -2.60
C ASP A 199 -27.15 -0.84 -2.25
N ASN A 200 -26.27 -1.68 -1.70
CA ASN A 200 -26.57 -3.11 -1.49
C ASN A 200 -26.35 -3.63 -0.07
N TYR A 201 -25.65 -2.89 0.82
CA TYR A 201 -25.30 -3.37 2.16
C TYR A 201 -26.52 -3.86 2.95
N TYR A 202 -27.64 -3.13 2.91
CA TYR A 202 -28.82 -3.50 3.68
C TYR A 202 -29.41 -4.84 3.20
N ALA A 203 -29.54 -5.01 1.89
CA ALA A 203 -30.10 -6.23 1.31
C ALA A 203 -29.19 -7.45 1.53
N LEU A 204 -27.88 -7.26 1.58
CA LEU A 204 -26.91 -8.34 1.82
C LEU A 204 -26.88 -8.78 3.28
N PHE A 205 -27.00 -7.84 4.23
CA PHE A 205 -26.73 -8.10 5.64
C PHE A 205 -27.98 -8.11 6.54
N THR A 206 -29.15 -7.74 6.04
CA THR A 206 -30.40 -7.84 6.80
C THR A 206 -30.67 -9.28 7.23
N GLY A 207 -30.93 -9.48 8.53
CA GLY A 207 -31.08 -10.82 9.14
C GLY A 207 -29.78 -11.55 9.49
N ILE A 208 -28.62 -11.00 9.10
CA ILE A 208 -27.29 -11.43 9.54
C ILE A 208 -26.78 -10.49 10.64
N PHE A 209 -26.85 -9.18 10.37
CA PHE A 209 -26.47 -8.12 11.29
C PHE A 209 -27.64 -7.60 12.11
N ASN A 210 -27.34 -7.24 13.37
CA ASN A 210 -28.29 -6.50 14.21
C ASN A 210 -28.43 -5.04 13.70
N PRO A 211 -29.42 -4.26 14.17
CA PRO A 211 -29.63 -2.89 13.68
C PRO A 211 -28.43 -1.95 13.86
N LYS A 212 -27.66 -2.09 14.95
CA LYS A 212 -26.46 -1.28 15.21
C LYS A 212 -25.33 -1.62 14.23
N GLN A 213 -25.13 -2.91 13.96
CA GLN A 213 -24.17 -3.40 12.97
C GLN A 213 -24.55 -2.98 11.55
N LEU A 214 -25.85 -2.94 11.21
CA LEU A 214 -26.30 -2.41 9.92
C LEU A 214 -25.97 -0.92 9.77
N GLU A 215 -26.13 -0.13 10.83
CA GLU A 215 -25.73 1.29 10.83
C GLU A 215 -24.22 1.46 10.73
N GLY A 216 -23.43 0.67 11.48
CA GLY A 216 -21.98 0.64 11.37
C GLY A 216 -21.50 0.30 9.95
N LEU A 217 -22.12 -0.69 9.30
CA LEU A 217 -21.79 -1.06 7.94
C LEU A 217 -22.18 0.04 6.95
N ARG A 218 -23.38 0.62 7.08
CA ARG A 218 -23.83 1.77 6.27
C ARG A 218 -22.81 2.90 6.33
N LEU A 219 -22.30 3.19 7.52
CA LEU A 219 -21.32 4.22 7.78
C LEU A 219 -19.96 3.90 7.13
N LEU A 220 -19.49 2.64 7.18
CA LEU A 220 -18.25 2.19 6.51
C LEU A 220 -18.30 2.29 4.98
N VAL A 221 -19.50 2.17 4.38
CA VAL A 221 -19.73 2.34 2.93
C VAL A 221 -20.29 3.73 2.56
N THR A 222 -20.34 4.68 3.51
CA THR A 222 -20.74 6.05 3.22
C THR A 222 -19.51 6.85 2.73
N PRO A 223 -19.57 7.51 1.56
CA PRO A 223 -18.46 8.31 1.09
C PRO A 223 -18.34 9.63 1.87
N PHE A 224 -17.10 10.00 2.20
CA PHE A 224 -16.74 11.26 2.86
C PHE A 224 -15.70 12.02 2.03
N ALA A 225 -15.76 13.35 2.06
CA ALA A 225 -14.77 14.18 1.39
C ALA A 225 -13.36 13.85 1.86
N GLN A 226 -12.41 13.87 0.92
CA GLN A 226 -11.01 13.57 1.13
C GLN A 226 -10.16 14.56 0.32
N GLN A 227 -8.87 14.68 0.63
CA GLN A 227 -7.93 15.62 0.01
C GLN A 227 -8.00 15.68 -1.53
N GLN A 228 -8.05 14.55 -2.22
CA GLN A 228 -8.15 14.46 -3.69
C GLN A 228 -9.59 14.33 -4.17
N PHE A 229 -10.48 13.78 -3.35
CA PHE A 229 -11.89 13.51 -3.68
C PHE A 229 -12.82 14.42 -2.88
N ASN A 230 -13.07 15.63 -3.40
CA ASN A 230 -13.91 16.65 -2.76
C ASN A 230 -14.57 17.59 -3.78
N GLN A 231 -15.24 18.62 -3.28
CA GLN A 231 -16.04 19.57 -4.06
C GLN A 231 -15.27 20.83 -4.47
N THR A 232 -14.08 21.08 -3.93
CA THR A 232 -13.32 22.32 -4.12
C THR A 232 -12.40 22.27 -5.35
N GLU A 233 -11.77 23.40 -5.66
CA GLU A 233 -10.91 23.64 -6.83
C GLU A 233 -9.53 23.00 -6.75
N ASP A 234 -9.17 22.38 -5.63
CA ASP A 234 -7.92 21.64 -5.43
C ASP A 234 -8.12 20.11 -5.44
N ARG A 235 -9.29 19.62 -5.85
CA ARG A 235 -9.55 18.19 -6.11
C ARG A 235 -8.68 17.62 -7.24
N ARG A 236 -8.62 16.30 -7.34
CA ARG A 236 -8.00 15.55 -8.47
C ARG A 236 -9.01 14.79 -9.32
N THR A 237 -10.30 14.98 -9.07
CA THR A 237 -11.40 14.49 -9.91
C THR A 237 -11.88 15.56 -10.88
N ALA A 238 -12.26 15.14 -12.10
CA ALA A 238 -12.75 16.09 -13.11
C ALA A 238 -14.00 16.84 -12.63
N GLN A 239 -14.97 16.08 -12.09
CA GLN A 239 -16.19 16.61 -11.49
C GLN A 239 -16.03 16.75 -9.96
N PRO A 240 -16.76 17.65 -9.30
CA PRO A 240 -16.89 17.66 -7.85
C PRO A 240 -17.25 16.26 -7.33
N SER A 241 -16.46 15.75 -6.38
CA SER A 241 -16.61 14.38 -5.89
C SER A 241 -17.42 14.31 -4.60
N ARG A 242 -18.16 13.21 -4.43
CA ARG A 242 -18.79 12.83 -3.16
C ARG A 242 -17.77 12.32 -2.13
N GLY A 243 -16.55 12.03 -2.55
CA GLY A 243 -15.49 11.51 -1.70
C GLY A 243 -15.32 10.00 -1.78
N ALA A 244 -14.58 9.47 -0.81
CA ALA A 244 -14.27 8.05 -0.65
C ALA A 244 -14.85 7.51 0.67
N ALA A 245 -15.31 6.27 0.65
CA ALA A 245 -15.76 5.51 1.82
C ALA A 245 -14.59 4.69 2.41
N CYS A 246 -14.72 4.27 3.66
CA CYS A 246 -13.72 3.40 4.30
C CYS A 246 -13.50 2.12 3.49
N PHE A 247 -14.59 1.53 2.98
CA PHE A 247 -14.55 0.31 2.19
C PHE A 247 -14.09 0.51 0.74
N ASP A 248 -13.81 1.72 0.26
CA ASP A 248 -13.20 1.88 -1.07
C ASP A 248 -11.71 1.52 -1.06
N CYS A 249 -11.01 1.75 0.06
CA CYS A 249 -9.64 1.25 0.26
C CYS A 249 -9.69 -0.16 0.86
N HIS A 250 -10.59 -0.36 1.83
CA HIS A 250 -10.78 -1.62 2.52
C HIS A 250 -11.97 -2.39 1.93
N ALA A 251 -11.94 -2.68 0.62
CA ALA A 251 -12.99 -3.40 -0.09
C ALA A 251 -13.47 -4.63 0.69
N ASN A 252 -14.74 -4.64 1.07
CA ASN A 252 -15.34 -5.72 1.88
C ASN A 252 -14.55 -6.04 3.17
N GLY A 253 -13.93 -5.05 3.81
CA GLY A 253 -13.10 -5.27 5.00
C GLY A 253 -11.72 -5.91 4.71
N HIS A 254 -11.35 -6.08 3.45
CA HIS A 254 -10.05 -6.56 3.02
C HIS A 254 -9.35 -5.50 2.15
N THR A 255 -8.08 -5.67 1.84
CA THR A 255 -7.38 -4.76 0.93
C THR A 255 -7.77 -5.02 -0.53
N ASN A 256 -7.81 -3.97 -1.34
CA ASN A 256 -7.80 -4.06 -2.80
C ASN A 256 -6.45 -3.61 -3.41
N GLY A 257 -5.45 -3.28 -2.58
CA GLY A 257 -4.17 -2.73 -3.00
C GLY A 257 -4.18 -1.22 -3.25
N ALA A 258 -5.27 -0.50 -2.92
CA ALA A 258 -5.25 0.96 -2.92
C ALA A 258 -4.10 1.48 -2.06
N THR A 259 -3.44 2.53 -2.54
CA THR A 259 -2.29 3.11 -1.82
C THR A 259 -2.53 4.58 -1.52
N HIS A 260 -1.84 5.05 -0.49
CA HIS A 260 -1.84 6.46 -0.10
C HIS A 260 -0.41 6.91 0.22
N LEU A 261 -0.23 8.21 0.43
CA LEU A 261 0.99 8.82 0.89
C LEU A 261 0.72 9.35 2.31
N VAL A 262 1.46 8.87 3.32
CA VAL A 262 1.14 9.14 4.73
C VAL A 262 1.08 10.63 5.06
N GLY A 263 0.04 11.09 5.76
CA GLY A 263 -0.16 12.51 6.07
C GLY A 263 0.72 13.09 7.18
N ASP A 264 1.39 12.29 8.00
CA ASP A 264 2.10 12.72 9.22
C ASP A 264 3.58 13.06 9.06
N ILE A 265 4.21 12.67 7.96
CA ILE A 265 5.64 12.88 7.77
C ILE A 265 5.88 14.16 6.97
N ARG A 266 6.91 14.92 7.34
CA ARG A 266 7.37 16.13 6.63
C ARG A 266 8.91 16.17 6.62
N PRO A 267 9.54 16.76 5.58
CA PRO A 267 8.93 17.34 4.38
C PRO A 267 8.36 16.29 3.42
N GLN A 268 7.73 16.73 2.33
CA GLN A 268 6.98 15.88 1.39
C GLN A 268 7.79 14.68 0.90
N GLU A 269 9.09 14.86 0.59
CA GLU A 269 9.91 13.76 0.08
C GLU A 269 10.12 12.60 1.07
N PHE A 270 9.88 12.79 2.37
CA PHE A 270 10.01 11.73 3.38
C PHE A 270 8.69 11.02 3.67
N ARG A 271 7.57 11.46 3.09
CA ARG A 271 6.30 10.77 3.29
C ARG A 271 6.39 9.38 2.66
N HIS A 272 6.10 8.34 3.42
CA HIS A 272 6.07 6.99 2.88
C HIS A 272 4.80 6.76 2.04
N ARG A 273 4.95 6.01 0.93
CA ARG A 273 3.82 5.28 0.36
C ARG A 273 3.35 4.28 1.41
N ILE A 274 2.05 4.13 1.55
CA ILE A 274 1.45 3.08 2.35
C ILE A 274 0.50 2.26 1.49
N ASP A 275 0.62 0.95 1.64
CA ASP A 275 -0.38 0.01 1.14
C ASP A 275 -1.52 -0.11 2.16
N THR A 276 -2.74 -0.30 1.66
CA THR A 276 -3.91 -0.45 2.52
C THR A 276 -3.90 -1.85 3.15
N PRO A 277 -3.88 -2.01 4.49
CA PRO A 277 -3.94 -3.33 5.11
C PRO A 277 -5.36 -3.89 5.12
N SER A 278 -5.49 -5.21 5.28
CA SER A 278 -6.79 -5.82 5.57
C SER A 278 -7.31 -5.40 6.96
N LEU A 279 -8.63 -5.25 7.10
CA LEU A 279 -9.32 -5.10 8.39
C LEU A 279 -9.75 -6.45 9.00
N ARG A 280 -9.50 -7.57 8.32
CA ARG A 280 -9.79 -8.90 8.84
C ARG A 280 -8.95 -9.17 10.08
N GLY A 281 -9.58 -9.63 11.14
CA GLY A 281 -8.93 -9.91 12.42
C GLY A 281 -8.51 -8.66 13.20
N VAL A 282 -9.06 -7.49 12.88
CA VAL A 282 -8.72 -6.26 13.60
C VAL A 282 -9.08 -6.32 15.09
N ASN A 283 -10.00 -7.21 15.48
CA ASN A 283 -10.38 -7.48 16.87
C ASN A 283 -9.23 -8.02 17.74
N ILE A 284 -8.17 -8.62 17.15
CA ILE A 284 -6.99 -9.09 17.89
C ILE A 284 -5.87 -8.05 17.94
N GLU A 285 -6.00 -6.95 17.20
CA GLU A 285 -4.98 -5.91 17.11
C GLU A 285 -4.94 -5.03 18.36
N ARG A 286 -3.74 -4.56 18.71
CA ARG A 286 -3.50 -3.64 19.83
C ARG A 286 -2.76 -2.36 19.44
N LEU A 287 -2.24 -2.29 18.21
CA LEU A 287 -1.58 -1.13 17.65
C LEU A 287 -2.16 -0.81 16.27
N PHE A 288 -2.62 0.43 16.12
CA PHE A 288 -3.31 0.90 14.92
C PHE A 288 -2.56 2.05 14.24
N GLY A 289 -2.43 1.94 12.92
CA GLY A 289 -1.49 2.71 12.11
C GLY A 289 -0.11 2.07 12.10
N SER A 290 0.48 1.89 10.91
CA SER A 290 1.76 1.17 10.74
C SER A 290 2.91 1.73 11.58
N GLN A 291 2.93 3.06 11.78
CA GLN A 291 3.94 3.79 12.55
C GLN A 291 3.35 4.59 13.71
N ARG A 292 2.05 4.45 13.96
CA ARG A 292 1.34 5.16 15.02
C ARG A 292 0.92 4.14 16.05
N ALA A 293 1.16 4.42 17.32
CA ALA A 293 0.84 3.47 18.38
C ALA A 293 -0.59 3.69 18.93
N LEU A 294 -1.56 3.98 18.05
CA LEU A 294 -2.98 4.16 18.44
C LEU A 294 -3.50 2.85 19.02
N LYS A 295 -4.42 2.92 19.99
CA LYS A 295 -4.70 1.80 20.89
C LYS A 295 -5.98 1.04 20.58
N THR A 296 -6.89 1.65 19.83
CA THR A 296 -8.19 1.07 19.48
C THR A 296 -8.54 1.34 18.03
N VAL A 297 -9.44 0.53 17.46
CA VAL A 297 -9.95 0.74 16.09
C VAL A 297 -10.77 2.02 16.02
N GLU A 298 -11.41 2.43 17.12
CA GLU A 298 -12.10 3.71 17.26
C GLU A 298 -11.14 4.89 17.15
N ASP A 299 -10.00 4.84 17.86
CA ASP A 299 -8.97 5.89 17.76
C ASP A 299 -8.47 6.02 16.32
N PHE A 300 -8.30 4.89 15.64
CA PHE A 300 -7.88 4.87 14.25
C PHE A 300 -8.97 5.44 13.31
N THR A 301 -10.22 5.06 13.52
CA THR A 301 -11.37 5.55 12.74
C THR A 301 -11.53 7.07 12.87
N GLU A 302 -11.36 7.63 14.08
CA GLU A 302 -11.33 9.08 14.28
C GLU A 302 -10.11 9.73 13.60
N PHE A 303 -8.94 9.10 13.71
CA PHE A 303 -7.71 9.58 13.09
C PHE A 303 -7.83 9.65 11.56
N GLU A 304 -8.42 8.64 10.93
CA GLU A 304 -8.60 8.60 9.47
C GLU A 304 -9.36 9.83 8.97
N GLN A 305 -10.52 10.13 9.56
CA GLN A 305 -11.34 11.28 9.16
C GLN A 305 -10.75 12.64 9.56
N ARG A 306 -10.04 12.73 10.69
CA ARG A 306 -9.51 14.00 11.22
C ARG A 306 -8.12 14.36 10.70
N ALA A 307 -7.38 13.38 10.17
CA ALA A 307 -5.99 13.58 9.77
C ALA A 307 -5.65 12.88 8.45
N ALA A 308 -5.76 11.55 8.36
CA ALA A 308 -5.26 10.81 7.19
C ALA A 308 -5.92 11.27 5.89
N TYR A 309 -7.25 11.46 5.90
CA TYR A 309 -8.03 11.90 4.73
C TYR A 309 -7.63 13.28 4.21
N PHE A 310 -6.94 14.08 5.01
CA PHE A 310 -6.57 15.46 4.68
C PHE A 310 -5.07 15.70 4.81
N ASP A 311 -4.25 14.65 4.63
CA ASP A 311 -2.79 14.73 4.68
C ASP A 311 -2.26 15.34 5.99
N GLY A 312 -2.98 15.18 7.10
CA GLY A 312 -2.63 15.76 8.40
C GLY A 312 -2.87 17.27 8.54
N ASP A 313 -3.58 17.91 7.59
CA ASP A 313 -3.88 19.35 7.62
C ASP A 313 -5.35 19.63 8.00
N PRO A 314 -5.64 19.99 9.26
CA PRO A 314 -7.00 20.25 9.72
C PRO A 314 -7.62 21.54 9.15
N VAL A 315 -6.79 22.47 8.65
CA VAL A 315 -7.29 23.71 8.02
C VAL A 315 -7.88 23.37 6.66
N ILE A 316 -7.15 22.55 5.88
CA ILE A 316 -7.67 22.05 4.60
C ILE A 316 -8.86 21.11 4.80
N ALA A 317 -8.84 20.29 5.85
CA ALA A 317 -9.98 19.47 6.22
C ALA A 317 -11.24 20.32 6.42
N THR A 318 -11.12 21.44 7.14
CA THR A 318 -12.24 22.38 7.35
C THR A 318 -12.69 23.01 6.04
N LYS A 319 -11.77 23.45 5.17
CA LYS A 319 -12.09 23.99 3.84
C LYS A 319 -12.93 23.02 3.01
N LYS A 320 -12.60 21.73 3.07
CA LYS A 320 -13.20 20.66 2.26
C LYS A 320 -14.44 20.01 2.87
N GLY A 321 -14.89 20.49 4.03
CA GLY A 321 -16.08 19.95 4.69
C GLY A 321 -15.84 18.59 5.35
N VAL A 322 -14.74 18.46 6.11
CA VAL A 322 -14.48 17.29 6.96
C VAL A 322 -15.71 16.87 7.76
N ASN A 323 -16.00 15.57 7.76
CA ASN A 323 -17.07 15.00 8.55
C ASN A 323 -16.51 14.46 9.88
N THR A 324 -16.56 15.27 10.92
CA THR A 324 -16.13 14.85 12.25
C THR A 324 -17.14 13.84 12.82
N LEU A 325 -16.76 12.56 12.80
CA LEU A 325 -17.56 11.47 13.37
C LEU A 325 -17.67 11.61 14.89
N GLU A 326 -18.89 11.42 15.40
CA GLU A 326 -19.17 11.35 16.83
C GLU A 326 -18.78 9.97 17.37
N ARG A 327 -18.05 9.95 18.49
CA ARG A 327 -17.40 8.73 18.97
C ARG A 327 -18.38 7.71 19.55
N GLY A 328 -19.35 8.16 20.35
CA GLY A 328 -20.27 7.30 21.10
C GLY A 328 -21.32 6.58 20.26
N SER A 329 -21.54 7.01 19.02
CA SER A 329 -22.47 6.42 18.06
C SER A 329 -21.75 6.00 16.79
N GLN A 330 -21.35 6.96 15.94
CA GLN A 330 -20.87 6.65 14.59
C GLN A 330 -19.58 5.82 14.60
N VAL A 331 -18.57 6.26 15.36
CA VAL A 331 -17.28 5.55 15.41
C VAL A 331 -17.44 4.19 16.07
N HIS A 332 -18.19 4.11 17.17
CA HIS A 332 -18.41 2.87 17.90
C HIS A 332 -19.24 1.85 17.10
N ASP A 333 -20.21 2.30 16.29
CA ASP A 333 -20.98 1.44 15.41
C ASP A 333 -20.11 0.91 14.26
N MET A 334 -19.29 1.76 13.64
CA MET A 334 -18.30 1.34 12.63
C MET A 334 -17.30 0.34 13.23
N ALA A 335 -16.79 0.59 14.44
CA ALA A 335 -15.84 -0.28 15.13
C ALA A 335 -16.42 -1.68 15.38
N GLU A 336 -17.68 -1.77 15.84
CA GLU A 336 -18.32 -3.07 16.08
C GLU A 336 -18.31 -3.92 14.80
N VAL A 337 -18.64 -3.35 13.64
CA VAL A 337 -18.61 -4.11 12.38
C VAL A 337 -17.19 -4.50 11.99
N GLN A 338 -16.23 -3.59 12.12
CA GLN A 338 -14.83 -3.88 11.82
C GLN A 338 -14.31 -5.06 12.66
N GLU A 339 -14.63 -5.11 13.95
CA GLU A 339 -14.25 -6.20 14.87
C GLU A 339 -14.92 -7.55 14.57
N LEU A 340 -15.98 -7.57 13.76
CA LEU A 340 -16.62 -8.80 13.31
C LEU A 340 -15.96 -9.41 12.07
N LEU A 341 -15.12 -8.66 11.36
CA LEU A 341 -14.43 -9.13 10.16
C LEU A 341 -13.39 -10.17 10.54
N ASP A 342 -13.64 -11.44 10.22
CA ASP A 342 -12.75 -12.55 10.55
C ASP A 342 -11.70 -12.80 9.46
N PHE A 343 -10.63 -13.50 9.83
CA PHE A 343 -9.65 -14.04 8.90
C PHE A 343 -10.28 -15.07 7.95
N PRO A 344 -9.72 -15.29 6.76
CA PRO A 344 -10.13 -16.42 5.94
C PRO A 344 -9.88 -17.76 6.66
N PRO A 345 -10.68 -18.81 6.37
CA PRO A 345 -10.48 -20.13 6.93
C PRO A 345 -9.09 -20.69 6.61
N ALA A 346 -8.40 -21.22 7.63
CA ALA A 346 -7.14 -21.96 7.44
C ALA A 346 -7.33 -23.39 7.98
N PRO A 347 -7.93 -24.31 7.18
CA PRO A 347 -8.39 -25.62 7.65
C PRO A 347 -7.26 -26.57 8.08
N LYS A 348 -6.01 -26.23 7.73
CA LYS A 348 -4.80 -26.96 8.11
C LYS A 348 -4.24 -26.54 9.47
N LEU A 349 -4.73 -25.46 10.08
CA LEU A 349 -4.28 -25.07 11.42
C LEU A 349 -5.09 -25.77 12.52
N ASP A 350 -4.40 -26.09 13.61
CA ASP A 350 -4.99 -26.54 14.88
C ASP A 350 -5.42 -25.37 15.78
N LEU A 351 -5.93 -25.68 16.97
CA LEU A 351 -6.37 -24.68 17.95
C LEU A 351 -5.25 -23.77 18.48
N PHE A 352 -3.99 -24.20 18.37
CA PHE A 352 -2.81 -23.42 18.75
C PHE A 352 -2.26 -22.62 17.57
N GLY A 353 -2.95 -22.66 16.42
CA GLY A 353 -2.55 -22.03 15.18
C GLY A 353 -1.37 -22.70 14.49
N ARG A 354 -0.98 -23.94 14.86
CA ARG A 354 0.08 -24.71 14.21
C ARG A 354 -0.50 -25.63 13.14
N LEU A 355 0.34 -26.18 12.26
CA LEU A 355 -0.14 -27.06 11.21
C LEU A 355 -0.49 -28.42 11.82
N ASP A 356 -1.68 -28.93 11.50
CA ASP A 356 -2.09 -30.30 11.78
C ASP A 356 -1.32 -31.24 10.82
N PRO A 357 -0.43 -32.12 11.32
CA PRO A 357 0.35 -33.02 10.47
C PRO A 357 -0.49 -34.00 9.66
N SER A 358 -1.75 -34.25 10.05
CA SER A 358 -2.67 -35.10 9.29
C SER A 358 -3.27 -34.43 8.06
N LYS A 359 -3.18 -33.09 7.96
CA LYS A 359 -3.75 -32.28 6.87
C LYS A 359 -2.69 -31.54 6.05
N ALA A 360 -1.56 -31.23 6.66
CA ALA A 360 -0.46 -30.49 6.04
C ALA A 360 0.41 -31.41 5.17
N SER A 361 0.94 -30.85 4.09
CA SER A 361 1.97 -31.49 3.28
C SER A 361 3.34 -31.47 4.00
N GLU A 362 4.25 -32.34 3.59
CA GLU A 362 5.61 -32.36 4.14
C GLU A 362 6.35 -31.03 3.92
N ALA A 363 6.13 -30.37 2.78
CA ALA A 363 6.74 -29.06 2.49
C ALA A 363 6.23 -27.97 3.45
N GLU A 364 4.93 -27.96 3.72
CA GLU A 364 4.33 -27.03 4.69
C GLU A 364 4.87 -27.27 6.11
N LEU A 365 5.02 -28.54 6.53
CA LEU A 365 5.59 -28.89 7.84
C LEU A 365 7.07 -28.50 7.97
N ARG A 366 7.88 -28.73 6.93
CA ARG A 366 9.26 -28.25 6.88
C ARG A 366 9.32 -26.72 6.89
N GLY A 367 8.42 -26.06 6.17
CA GLY A 367 8.28 -24.61 6.14
C GLY A 367 7.98 -24.03 7.52
N GLN A 368 7.07 -24.67 8.26
CA GLN A 368 6.79 -24.33 9.65
C GLN A 368 8.03 -24.51 10.55
N ALA A 369 8.81 -25.57 10.36
CA ALA A 369 10.05 -25.77 11.10
C ALA A 369 11.10 -24.69 10.79
N VAL A 370 11.20 -24.24 9.52
CA VAL A 370 12.04 -23.10 9.14
C VAL A 370 11.54 -21.82 9.81
N PHE A 371 10.23 -21.55 9.76
CA PHE A 371 9.60 -20.35 10.32
C PHE A 371 9.87 -20.17 11.82
N PHE A 372 9.75 -21.25 12.61
CA PHE A 372 10.02 -21.22 14.05
C PHE A 372 11.49 -21.49 14.42
N GLY A 373 12.28 -21.98 13.47
CA GLY A 373 13.68 -22.33 13.65
C GLY A 373 14.58 -21.33 12.94
N LYS A 374 15.23 -21.77 11.87
CA LYS A 374 16.30 -21.01 11.21
C LYS A 374 15.88 -19.64 10.70
N GLY A 375 14.64 -19.47 10.23
CA GLY A 375 14.14 -18.18 9.72
C GLY A 375 13.69 -17.20 10.81
N GLN A 376 13.64 -17.61 12.08
CA GLN A 376 13.32 -16.76 13.25
C GLN A 376 12.02 -15.95 13.15
N CYS A 377 11.15 -16.24 12.18
CA CYS A 377 9.97 -15.44 11.86
C CYS A 377 8.98 -15.43 13.02
N GLY A 378 8.86 -16.56 13.72
CA GLY A 378 7.99 -16.75 14.87
C GLY A 378 8.37 -15.93 16.12
N THR A 379 9.52 -15.25 16.13
CA THR A 379 9.91 -14.33 17.21
C THR A 379 8.98 -13.12 17.29
N CYS A 380 8.55 -12.61 16.13
CA CYS A 380 7.60 -11.50 16.03
C CYS A 380 6.22 -11.99 15.59
N HIS A 381 6.15 -12.96 14.68
CA HIS A 381 4.90 -13.49 14.17
C HIS A 381 4.42 -14.70 15.00
N THR A 382 3.97 -14.43 16.22
CA THR A 382 3.55 -15.49 17.16
C THR A 382 2.16 -16.06 16.85
N PRO A 383 1.95 -17.38 16.83
CA PRO A 383 0.64 -17.98 16.63
C PRO A 383 -0.31 -17.68 17.81
N PRO A 384 -1.64 -17.72 17.63
CA PRO A 384 -2.34 -18.28 16.46
C PRO A 384 -2.59 -17.28 15.31
N TYR A 385 -2.39 -15.99 15.56
CA TYR A 385 -2.68 -14.93 14.57
C TYR A 385 -1.44 -14.45 13.81
N TYR A 386 -0.26 -14.94 14.21
CA TYR A 386 1.03 -14.61 13.60
C TYR A 386 1.37 -13.13 13.69
N THR A 387 1.19 -12.57 14.88
CA THR A 387 1.62 -11.23 15.27
C THR A 387 1.89 -11.20 16.77
N ASP A 388 2.81 -10.36 17.21
CA ASP A 388 3.09 -10.06 18.62
C ASP A 388 2.43 -8.74 19.06
N ASN A 389 1.76 -8.04 18.15
CA ASN A 389 1.19 -6.71 18.38
C ASN A 389 2.22 -5.66 18.83
N LEU A 390 3.48 -5.79 18.42
CA LEU A 390 4.55 -4.84 18.70
C LEU A 390 5.01 -4.11 17.44
N MET A 391 5.93 -3.16 17.61
CA MET A 391 6.62 -2.47 16.52
C MET A 391 8.09 -2.85 16.51
N HIS A 392 8.62 -3.09 15.31
CA HIS A 392 10.02 -3.46 15.10
C HIS A 392 10.63 -2.57 14.01
N ASN A 393 11.89 -2.19 14.21
CA ASN A 393 12.66 -1.50 13.17
C ASN A 393 13.57 -2.50 12.47
N LEU A 394 13.34 -2.72 11.18
CA LEU A 394 14.16 -3.63 10.37
C LEU A 394 15.54 -3.05 10.05
N HIS A 395 15.71 -1.73 10.22
CA HIS A 395 16.94 -0.99 9.92
C HIS A 395 17.44 -1.26 8.50
N THR A 396 16.54 -1.19 7.51
CA THR A 396 16.79 -1.45 6.08
C THR A 396 17.78 -0.44 5.48
N GLU A 397 17.85 0.77 6.02
CA GLU A 397 18.78 1.83 5.64
C GLU A 397 20.25 1.44 5.76
N ARG A 398 20.58 0.36 6.49
CA ARG A 398 21.96 -0.14 6.56
C ARG A 398 22.47 -0.73 5.24
N PHE A 399 21.57 -1.09 4.31
CA PHE A 399 21.90 -1.76 3.05
C PHE A 399 22.07 -0.80 1.86
N TYR A 400 21.73 0.48 1.99
CA TYR A 400 21.81 1.46 0.90
C TYR A 400 22.15 2.85 1.41
N LYS A 401 22.64 3.72 0.51
CA LYS A 401 22.84 5.13 0.83
C LYS A 401 21.54 5.89 0.57
N PRO A 402 21.21 6.93 1.36
CA PRO A 402 20.03 7.73 1.09
C PRO A 402 19.99 8.24 -0.36
N VAL A 403 18.85 8.08 -1.02
CA VAL A 403 18.70 8.40 -2.44
C VAL A 403 17.29 8.85 -2.74
N LEU A 404 17.16 9.89 -3.56
CA LEU A 404 15.87 10.39 -4.06
C LEU A 404 15.43 9.54 -5.26
N ILE A 405 14.24 8.95 -5.19
CA ILE A 405 13.67 8.07 -6.22
C ILE A 405 12.25 8.54 -6.51
N ASN A 406 12.01 9.05 -7.73
CA ASN A 406 10.72 9.62 -8.16
C ASN A 406 10.11 10.57 -7.11
N GLY A 407 10.93 11.44 -6.52
CA GLY A 407 10.50 12.42 -5.50
C GLY A 407 10.40 11.88 -4.07
N ALA A 408 10.55 10.57 -3.84
CA ALA A 408 10.62 9.97 -2.51
C ALA A 408 12.08 9.82 -2.05
N MET A 409 12.40 10.25 -0.84
CA MET A 409 13.68 10.02 -0.21
C MET A 409 13.71 8.63 0.41
N ALA A 410 14.37 7.68 -0.25
CA ALA A 410 14.66 6.38 0.34
C ALA A 410 15.70 6.57 1.46
N SER A 411 15.26 6.47 2.71
CA SER A 411 16.08 6.62 3.91
C SER A 411 15.68 5.57 4.96
N ALA A 412 15.70 5.91 6.25
CA ALA A 412 15.25 5.03 7.33
C ALA A 412 13.71 4.98 7.41
N ASP A 413 13.15 3.77 7.38
CA ASP A 413 11.71 3.56 7.54
C ASP A 413 11.28 3.80 9.00
N GLY A 414 12.11 3.40 9.98
CA GLY A 414 11.76 3.42 11.41
C GLY A 414 10.93 2.19 11.84
N PRO A 415 10.41 2.19 13.08
CA PRO A 415 9.58 1.08 13.56
C PRO A 415 8.27 0.95 12.79
N ILE A 416 7.92 -0.28 12.44
CA ILE A 416 6.66 -0.66 11.78
C ILE A 416 6.01 -1.77 12.62
N LYS A 417 4.69 -1.73 12.77
CA LYS A 417 3.97 -2.78 13.49
C LYS A 417 4.10 -4.15 12.80
N THR A 418 4.11 -5.22 13.59
CA THR A 418 3.97 -6.59 13.07
C THR A 418 2.53 -6.82 12.60
N PHE A 419 2.31 -6.93 11.29
CA PHE A 419 1.00 -7.30 10.75
C PHE A 419 0.74 -8.81 10.91
N PRO A 420 -0.53 -9.24 11.15
CA PRO A 420 -0.90 -10.65 11.14
C PRO A 420 -0.56 -11.34 9.82
N LEU A 421 -0.21 -12.62 9.86
CA LEU A 421 0.02 -13.44 8.66
C LEU A 421 -1.14 -14.39 8.33
N ARG A 422 -2.22 -14.37 9.12
CA ARG A 422 -3.44 -15.13 8.82
C ARG A 422 -4.05 -14.65 7.50
N GLY A 423 -4.22 -15.55 6.55
CA GLY A 423 -4.72 -15.24 5.21
C GLY A 423 -3.76 -14.45 4.34
N VAL A 424 -2.46 -14.42 4.66
CA VAL A 424 -1.48 -13.54 3.99
C VAL A 424 -1.46 -13.70 2.47
N LYS A 425 -1.70 -14.91 1.95
CA LYS A 425 -1.71 -15.14 0.48
C LYS A 425 -2.80 -14.37 -0.28
N ASP A 426 -3.80 -13.82 0.43
CA ASP A 426 -4.93 -13.10 -0.18
C ASP A 426 -4.64 -11.59 -0.34
N SER A 427 -3.57 -11.05 0.26
CA SER A 427 -3.30 -9.61 0.32
C SER A 427 -1.94 -9.18 -0.27
N PRO A 428 -1.59 -9.51 -1.52
CA PRO A 428 -0.45 -8.86 -2.18
C PRO A 428 -0.80 -7.40 -2.56
N PRO A 429 0.19 -6.50 -2.72
CA PRO A 429 1.61 -6.70 -2.39
C PRO A 429 1.86 -6.68 -0.86
N TYR A 430 3.10 -6.88 -0.46
CA TYR A 430 3.51 -7.07 0.93
C TYR A 430 4.47 -5.97 1.40
N LEU A 431 4.63 -5.92 2.73
CA LEU A 431 5.26 -4.83 3.50
C LEU A 431 4.41 -3.56 3.53
N HIS A 432 4.70 -2.65 4.46
CA HIS A 432 3.89 -1.47 4.75
C HIS A 432 3.71 -0.50 3.56
N ASP A 433 4.57 -0.55 2.56
CA ASP A 433 4.55 0.31 1.37
C ASP A 433 4.33 -0.48 0.07
N GLY A 434 4.04 -1.78 0.16
CA GLY A 434 3.76 -2.65 -0.99
C GLY A 434 4.95 -2.88 -1.92
N ARG A 435 6.20 -2.74 -1.44
CA ARG A 435 7.40 -2.95 -2.28
C ARG A 435 7.67 -4.42 -2.63
N LEU A 436 7.08 -5.37 -1.90
CA LEU A 436 7.32 -6.81 -2.09
C LEU A 436 6.12 -7.43 -2.82
N LEU A 437 6.27 -7.82 -4.08
CA LEU A 437 5.11 -8.17 -4.92
C LEU A 437 4.58 -9.60 -4.70
N THR A 438 5.41 -10.49 -4.12
CA THR A 438 5.08 -11.89 -3.86
C THR A 438 5.52 -12.35 -2.47
N LEU A 439 5.02 -13.50 -2.03
CA LEU A 439 5.52 -14.13 -0.79
C LEU A 439 6.98 -14.56 -0.95
N GLU A 440 7.40 -14.93 -2.15
CA GLU A 440 8.79 -15.21 -2.49
C GLU A 440 9.69 -13.97 -2.33
N ASP A 441 9.25 -12.80 -2.79
CA ASP A 441 9.96 -11.53 -2.53
C ASP A 441 10.08 -11.27 -1.03
N THR A 442 9.01 -11.54 -0.27
CA THR A 442 8.98 -11.39 1.18
C THR A 442 10.02 -12.29 1.86
N VAL A 443 10.06 -13.57 1.48
CA VAL A 443 11.02 -14.53 2.03
C VAL A 443 12.46 -14.16 1.67
N GLU A 444 12.75 -13.72 0.44
CA GLU A 444 14.10 -13.28 0.08
C GLU A 444 14.51 -12.00 0.79
N PHE A 445 13.60 -11.03 0.90
CA PHE A 445 13.83 -9.79 1.60
C PHE A 445 14.22 -10.05 3.06
N PHE A 446 13.42 -10.83 3.79
CA PHE A 446 13.72 -11.14 5.19
C PHE A 446 14.94 -12.04 5.35
N ASN A 447 15.18 -13.00 4.44
CA ASN A 447 16.41 -13.79 4.46
C ASN A 447 17.68 -12.92 4.38
N LEU A 448 17.65 -11.87 3.54
CA LEU A 448 18.76 -10.91 3.43
C LEU A 448 18.84 -9.98 4.64
N VAL A 449 17.70 -9.44 5.09
CA VAL A 449 17.65 -8.48 6.21
C VAL A 449 18.07 -9.15 7.51
N LEU A 450 17.54 -10.34 7.82
CA LEU A 450 17.86 -11.07 9.06
C LEU A 450 19.19 -11.84 8.97
N ALA A 451 19.75 -11.98 7.76
CA ALA A 451 20.97 -12.75 7.48
C ALA A 451 20.86 -14.23 7.90
N ASP A 452 19.67 -14.83 7.73
CA ASP A 452 19.36 -16.21 8.12
C ASP A 452 20.06 -17.26 7.25
N LYS A 453 20.48 -16.88 6.03
CA LYS A 453 21.16 -17.75 5.04
C LYS A 453 20.35 -19.01 4.76
N LEU A 454 19.05 -18.84 4.54
CA LEU A 454 18.13 -19.90 4.12
C LEU A 454 18.55 -20.43 2.73
N THR A 455 18.58 -21.74 2.60
CA THR A 455 18.78 -22.44 1.33
C THR A 455 17.58 -22.25 0.42
N ALA A 456 17.75 -22.55 -0.88
CA ALA A 456 16.64 -22.49 -1.83
C ALA A 456 15.44 -23.37 -1.41
N ALA A 457 15.70 -24.58 -0.89
CA ALA A 457 14.67 -25.49 -0.41
C ALA A 457 13.94 -24.94 0.83
N GLU A 458 14.68 -24.40 1.80
CA GLU A 458 14.09 -23.81 3.01
C GLU A 458 13.18 -22.62 2.66
N LYS A 459 13.57 -21.79 1.69
CA LYS A 459 12.76 -20.66 1.21
C LYS A 459 11.47 -21.13 0.54
N GLN A 460 11.54 -22.16 -0.30
CA GLN A 460 10.36 -22.74 -0.96
C GLN A 460 9.40 -23.36 0.06
N ASP A 461 9.91 -24.12 1.01
CA ASP A 461 9.12 -24.71 2.09
C ASP A 461 8.49 -23.62 2.95
N LEU A 462 9.22 -22.54 3.28
CA LEU A 462 8.69 -21.40 4.04
C LEU A 462 7.52 -20.71 3.31
N VAL A 463 7.62 -20.49 2.00
CA VAL A 463 6.51 -19.95 1.20
C VAL A 463 5.31 -20.90 1.21
N ALA A 464 5.52 -22.21 1.14
CA ALA A 464 4.44 -23.19 1.24
C ALA A 464 3.70 -23.07 2.58
N PHE A 465 4.44 -22.89 3.69
CA PHE A 465 3.84 -22.64 5.00
C PHE A 465 3.04 -21.33 5.05
N LEU A 466 3.60 -20.21 4.55
CA LEU A 466 2.91 -18.92 4.53
C LEU A 466 1.58 -18.98 3.74
N ARG A 467 1.52 -19.76 2.66
CA ARG A 467 0.29 -19.98 1.89
C ARG A 467 -0.77 -20.81 2.63
N ALA A 468 -0.40 -21.51 3.70
CA ALA A 468 -1.31 -22.30 4.52
C ALA A 468 -1.89 -21.52 5.72
N LEU A 469 -1.39 -20.30 5.97
CA LEU A 469 -1.88 -19.38 7.01
C LEU A 469 -3.09 -18.60 6.53
#